data_AF-A0A3C0Q6N6-F1
#
_entry.id   AF-A0A3C0Q6N6-F1
#
_cell.length_a   1.000
_cell.length_b   1.000
_cell.length_c   1.000
_cell.angle_alpha   90.00
_cell.angle_beta   90.00
_cell.angle_gamma   90.00
#
_symmetry.space_group_name_H-M   'P 1'
#
loop_
_entity.id
_entity.type
_entity.pdbx_description
1 polymer ?
#
loop_
_entity_poly.entity_id
_entity_poly.type
_entity_poly.pdbx_seq_one_letter_code
_entity_poly.pdbx_strand_id
1 'polypeptide(L)'
;MHIFDDQQIYDFQFDDRYDSGFENEGDLFEDGDAYALEDLLRLVKQRQNEQDDQTPEQILSSTAFQCDEDALIWGLSILCKSSLGRAIAFDARFEDWSLEVDDIEDGHAIIDPQLRILILPRGTPSVVALSKSYHDRLQFLTNLARGLRMVWQDMNGVRTRIDLTADDQIFFERLRRADMDIMALRMIWDLRNEGYSTPWRNMIAGDIGDVAVAANHFWEQEEFPAGLAQTFLTWMGCDHLLAACDNRTLDDMDSRLQRSVNDVCGIAMLMGDDILNLARLPEGGSYLAPLARTLCYSTEFRHIPDPVNEAHLRQILEECSEIMAPSLVFRDSELERKIFPERIIDTLA
;
A
#
# COMPACT_ATOMS: atom_id res chain seq x y z
N MET A 1 -32.91 -44.48 14.65
CA MET A 1 -32.86 -45.49 13.57
C MET A 1 -33.39 -44.84 12.31
N HIS A 2 -32.50 -44.25 11.53
CA HIS A 2 -32.57 -44.12 10.07
C HIS A 2 -31.16 -43.77 9.63
N ILE A 3 -30.55 -44.76 8.98
CA ILE A 3 -29.25 -44.74 8.33
C ILE A 3 -29.50 -44.23 6.92
N PHE A 4 -28.74 -43.24 6.48
CA PHE A 4 -28.52 -42.98 5.07
C PHE A 4 -27.02 -42.75 4.86
N ASP A 5 -26.39 -43.80 4.33
CA ASP A 5 -25.24 -43.71 3.43
C ASP A 5 -25.65 -42.85 2.23
N ASP A 6 -24.80 -41.90 1.85
CA ASP A 6 -24.68 -41.47 0.46
C ASP A 6 -23.22 -41.09 0.19
N GLN A 7 -22.51 -42.03 -0.43
CA GLN A 7 -21.29 -41.78 -1.17
C GLN A 7 -21.65 -40.97 -2.42
N GLN A 8 -21.41 -39.67 -2.41
CA GLN A 8 -21.31 -38.90 -3.64
C GLN A 8 -19.86 -38.44 -3.84
N ILE A 9 -19.24 -39.10 -4.81
CA ILE A 9 -17.98 -38.73 -5.45
C ILE A 9 -18.25 -37.41 -6.17
N TYR A 10 -17.70 -36.31 -5.67
CA TYR A 10 -17.69 -35.04 -6.38
C TYR A 10 -16.62 -35.12 -7.47
N ASP A 11 -17.09 -35.36 -8.69
CA ASP A 11 -16.32 -35.26 -9.93
C ASP A 11 -16.14 -33.77 -10.23
N PHE A 12 -15.00 -33.20 -9.82
CA PHE A 12 -14.61 -31.82 -10.16
C PHE A 12 -14.27 -31.78 -11.65
N GLN A 13 -15.26 -31.47 -12.48
CA GLN A 13 -15.00 -31.05 -13.86
C GLN A 13 -14.40 -29.64 -13.82
N PHE A 14 -13.12 -29.54 -14.17
CA PHE A 14 -12.44 -28.28 -14.42
C PHE A 14 -13.16 -27.56 -15.58
N ASP A 15 -13.56 -26.32 -15.34
CA ASP A 15 -14.08 -25.43 -16.37
C ASP A 15 -12.87 -24.84 -17.11
N ASP A 16 -12.48 -25.46 -18.22
CA ASP A 16 -11.37 -25.09 -19.12
C ASP A 16 -11.64 -23.79 -19.91
N ARG A 17 -12.26 -22.77 -19.28
CA ARG A 17 -12.58 -21.48 -19.91
C ARG A 17 -11.70 -20.31 -19.45
N TYR A 18 -10.63 -20.59 -18.72
CA TYR A 18 -9.58 -19.62 -18.38
C TYR A 18 -8.23 -19.98 -19.00
N ASP A 19 -8.25 -20.53 -20.21
CA ASP A 19 -7.05 -20.73 -21.03
C ASP A 19 -7.15 -19.82 -22.26
N SER A 20 -6.96 -18.52 -22.06
CA SER A 20 -6.78 -17.55 -23.13
C SER A 20 -5.48 -16.78 -22.93
N GLY A 21 -4.40 -17.38 -23.44
CA GLY A 21 -3.27 -16.71 -24.09
C GLY A 21 -2.74 -15.43 -23.45
N PHE A 22 -1.98 -15.58 -22.36
CA PHE A 22 -0.89 -14.66 -22.08
C PHE A 22 0.29 -15.03 -22.99
N GLU A 23 0.28 -14.52 -24.22
CA GLU A 23 1.54 -14.37 -24.96
C GLU A 23 2.25 -13.16 -24.34
N ASN A 24 3.14 -13.47 -23.40
CA ASN A 24 4.02 -12.55 -22.70
C ASN A 24 5.08 -12.04 -23.72
N GLU A 25 4.71 -11.05 -24.55
CA GLU A 25 5.68 -10.32 -25.36
C GLU A 25 6.23 -9.14 -24.55
N GLY A 26 7.36 -9.36 -23.86
CA GLY A 26 8.21 -8.28 -23.36
C GLY A 26 8.76 -8.43 -21.94
N ASP A 27 9.17 -9.62 -21.52
CA ASP A 27 9.98 -9.79 -20.31
C ASP A 27 11.31 -9.02 -20.42
N LEU A 28 11.40 -7.92 -19.67
CA LEU A 28 12.62 -7.14 -19.40
C LEU A 28 12.77 -6.86 -17.89
N PHE A 29 12.27 -7.76 -17.05
CA PHE A 29 12.59 -7.80 -15.64
C PHE A 29 13.63 -8.91 -15.43
N GLU A 30 14.79 -8.58 -14.86
CA GLU A 30 15.68 -9.61 -14.32
C GLU A 30 14.89 -10.30 -13.20
N ASP A 31 14.64 -11.61 -13.29
CA ASP A 31 13.96 -12.39 -12.25
C ASP A 31 14.60 -12.08 -10.88
N GLY A 32 13.92 -11.25 -10.07
CA GLY A 32 14.33 -10.96 -8.71
C GLY A 32 14.14 -12.20 -7.84
N ASP A 33 15.18 -12.64 -7.13
CA ASP A 33 15.04 -13.72 -6.17
C ASP A 33 14.17 -13.24 -5.00
N ALA A 34 13.03 -13.89 -4.75
CA ALA A 34 12.20 -13.65 -3.57
C ALA A 34 12.75 -14.42 -2.36
N TYR A 35 13.05 -13.70 -1.27
CA TYR A 35 13.63 -14.27 -0.05
C TYR A 35 12.58 -14.39 1.05
N ALA A 36 12.40 -15.59 1.60
CA ALA A 36 11.48 -15.82 2.71
C ALA A 36 11.88 -14.96 3.93
N LEU A 37 10.91 -14.22 4.50
CA LEU A 37 11.16 -13.33 5.63
C LEU A 37 11.69 -14.08 6.86
N GLU A 38 11.28 -15.34 7.03
CA GLU A 38 11.83 -16.20 8.09
C GLU A 38 13.34 -16.38 7.99
N ASP A 39 13.85 -16.67 6.79
CA ASP A 39 15.26 -16.93 6.59
C ASP A 39 16.08 -15.65 6.70
N LEU A 40 15.59 -14.53 6.17
CA LEU A 40 16.20 -13.22 6.37
C LEU A 40 16.31 -12.88 7.87
N LEU A 41 15.25 -13.07 8.65
CA LEU A 41 15.26 -12.80 10.10
C LEU A 41 16.18 -13.75 10.87
N ARG A 42 16.36 -15.00 10.41
CA ARG A 42 17.37 -15.91 10.97
C ARG A 42 18.78 -15.39 10.70
N LEU A 43 19.07 -14.92 9.49
CA LEU A 43 20.37 -14.34 9.13
C LEU A 43 20.64 -13.05 9.88
N VAL A 44 19.63 -12.19 10.08
CA VAL A 44 19.73 -10.99 10.93
C VAL A 44 20.19 -11.35 12.33
N LYS A 45 19.61 -12.37 12.96
CA LYS A 45 20.01 -12.82 14.31
C LYS A 45 21.43 -13.37 14.36
N GLN A 46 21.88 -14.03 13.30
CA GLN A 46 23.25 -14.54 13.22
C GLN A 46 24.27 -13.40 13.13
N ARG A 47 24.00 -12.37 12.30
CA ARG A 47 24.88 -11.21 12.09
C ARG A 47 24.85 -10.20 13.26
N GLN A 48 23.80 -10.18 14.09
CA GLN A 48 23.71 -9.26 15.23
C GLN A 48 24.90 -9.41 16.20
N ASN A 49 25.37 -10.63 16.46
CA ASN A 49 26.51 -10.87 17.35
C ASN A 49 27.84 -10.28 16.83
N GLU A 50 27.95 -10.00 15.53
CA GLU A 50 29.16 -9.44 14.90
C GLU A 50 29.16 -7.90 14.93
N GLN A 51 28.00 -7.28 15.15
CA GLN A 51 27.79 -5.83 15.09
C GLN A 51 27.73 -5.16 16.46
N ASP A 52 27.80 -5.92 17.57
CA ASP A 52 27.67 -5.38 18.94
C ASP A 52 28.71 -4.31 19.29
N ASP A 53 29.89 -4.33 18.65
CA ASP A 53 30.96 -3.35 18.86
C ASP A 53 30.88 -2.12 17.92
N GLN A 54 29.95 -2.09 16.97
CA GLN A 54 29.82 -1.00 15.99
C GLN A 54 28.85 0.08 16.44
N THR A 55 29.17 1.34 16.16
CA THR A 55 28.21 2.44 16.41
C THR A 55 27.08 2.44 15.39
N PRO A 56 25.89 2.96 15.72
CA PRO A 56 24.78 3.12 14.77
C PRO A 56 25.18 3.77 13.43
N GLU A 57 25.99 4.84 13.48
CA GLU A 57 26.49 5.51 12.28
C GLU A 57 27.45 4.64 11.44
N GLN A 58 28.24 3.79 12.07
CA GLN A 58 29.09 2.83 11.36
C GLN A 58 28.21 1.82 10.62
N ILE A 59 27.24 1.22 11.30
CA ILE A 59 26.30 0.25 10.69
C ILE A 59 25.58 0.85 9.47
N LEU A 60 25.16 2.11 9.56
CA LEU A 60 24.49 2.81 8.46
C LEU A 60 25.41 3.08 7.26
N SER A 61 26.71 3.33 7.49
CA SER A 61 27.64 3.81 6.45
C SER A 61 28.62 2.76 5.92
N SER A 62 29.06 1.78 6.72
CA SER A 62 30.16 0.88 6.37
C SER A 62 29.76 -0.49 5.82
N THR A 63 28.47 -0.81 5.75
CA THR A 63 28.01 -2.13 5.28
C THR A 63 28.10 -2.22 3.76
N ALA A 64 28.96 -3.07 3.20
CA ALA A 64 28.99 -3.30 1.76
C ALA A 64 27.94 -4.34 1.36
N PHE A 65 27.19 -4.10 0.29
CA PHE A 65 26.20 -5.06 -0.25
C PHE A 65 26.76 -5.75 -1.49
N GLN A 66 26.73 -7.08 -1.52
CA GLN A 66 27.14 -7.88 -2.68
C GLN A 66 25.94 -8.29 -3.53
N CYS A 67 24.81 -8.53 -2.90
CA CYS A 67 23.52 -8.88 -3.51
C CYS A 67 22.38 -8.17 -2.77
N ASP A 68 21.18 -8.19 -3.36
CA ASP A 68 20.00 -7.56 -2.75
C ASP A 68 19.61 -8.20 -1.40
N GLU A 69 19.89 -9.49 -1.20
CA GLU A 69 19.74 -10.17 0.10
C GLU A 69 20.52 -9.45 1.21
N ASP A 70 21.75 -8.99 0.94
CA ASP A 70 22.54 -8.24 1.91
C ASP A 70 21.86 -6.92 2.29
N ALA A 71 21.25 -6.23 1.33
CA ALA A 71 20.52 -4.99 1.56
C ALA A 71 19.26 -5.23 2.39
N LEU A 72 18.52 -6.31 2.11
CA LEU A 72 17.36 -6.74 2.90
C LEU A 72 17.74 -7.11 4.33
N ILE A 73 18.78 -7.92 4.52
CA ILE A 73 19.30 -8.28 5.86
C ILE A 73 19.73 -7.02 6.63
N TRP A 74 20.42 -6.10 5.97
CA TRP A 74 20.83 -4.83 6.58
C TRP A 74 19.63 -3.96 6.97
N GLY A 75 18.64 -3.80 6.08
CA GLY A 75 17.45 -3.00 6.36
C GLY A 75 16.63 -3.58 7.52
N LEU A 76 16.41 -4.90 7.50
CA LEU A 76 15.67 -5.60 8.56
C LEU A 76 16.42 -5.58 9.89
N SER A 77 17.76 -5.70 9.89
CA SER A 77 18.53 -5.67 11.14
C SER A 77 18.40 -4.33 11.86
N ILE A 78 18.32 -3.24 11.09
CA ILE A 78 18.09 -1.89 11.60
C ILE A 78 16.64 -1.72 12.03
N LEU A 79 15.65 -1.98 11.16
CA LEU A 79 14.24 -1.76 11.49
C LEU A 79 13.76 -2.62 12.67
N CYS A 80 14.32 -3.82 12.85
CA CYS A 80 14.03 -4.66 14.01
C CYS A 80 14.58 -4.10 15.34
N LYS A 81 15.37 -3.02 15.33
CA LYS A 81 15.70 -2.26 16.55
C LYS A 81 14.49 -1.44 17.02
N SER A 82 13.60 -1.00 16.13
CA SER A 82 12.29 -0.45 16.52
C SER A 82 11.37 -1.55 17.05
N SER A 83 10.61 -1.22 18.09
CA SER A 83 9.58 -2.08 18.68
C SER A 83 8.52 -2.47 17.64
N LEU A 84 7.99 -1.46 16.92
CA LEU A 84 6.97 -1.63 15.89
C LEU A 84 7.50 -2.42 14.68
N GLY A 85 8.69 -2.07 14.19
CA GLY A 85 9.31 -2.76 13.05
C GLY A 85 9.56 -4.24 13.36
N ARG A 86 10.02 -4.54 14.57
CA ARG A 86 10.21 -5.92 15.05
C ARG A 86 8.90 -6.68 15.15
N ALA A 87 7.86 -6.10 15.74
CA ALA A 87 6.57 -6.76 15.91
C ALA A 87 5.98 -7.16 14.55
N ILE A 88 5.94 -6.22 13.60
CA ILE A 88 5.41 -6.47 12.25
C ILE A 88 6.23 -7.55 11.52
N ALA A 89 7.56 -7.44 11.50
CA ALA A 89 8.40 -8.41 10.80
C ALA A 89 8.28 -9.82 11.39
N PHE A 90 8.16 -9.94 12.71
CA PHE A 90 8.02 -11.24 13.37
C PHE A 90 6.65 -11.86 13.15
N ASP A 91 5.59 -11.07 13.09
CA ASP A 91 4.24 -11.58 12.79
C ASP A 91 4.13 -12.01 11.33
N ALA A 92 4.63 -11.18 10.39
CA ALA A 92 4.67 -11.49 8.96
C ALA A 92 5.43 -12.79 8.64
N ARG A 93 6.42 -13.13 9.47
CA ARG A 93 7.16 -14.39 9.38
C ARG A 93 6.27 -15.64 9.47
N PHE A 94 5.20 -15.58 10.27
CA PHE A 94 4.30 -16.73 10.46
C PHE A 94 3.25 -16.86 9.36
N GLU A 95 3.16 -15.86 8.48
CA GLU A 95 2.22 -15.83 7.35
C GLU A 95 2.94 -16.06 6.01
N ASP A 96 4.15 -16.61 6.03
CA ASP A 96 4.93 -17.00 4.84
C ASP A 96 5.19 -15.85 3.84
N TRP A 97 5.37 -14.63 4.34
CA TRP A 97 5.76 -13.49 3.49
C TRP A 97 7.21 -13.58 3.01
N SER A 98 7.43 -13.16 1.77
CA SER A 98 8.76 -13.02 1.15
C SER A 98 9.05 -11.58 0.75
N LEU A 99 10.33 -11.24 0.68
CA LEU A 99 10.82 -9.93 0.24
C LEU A 99 11.60 -10.08 -1.06
N GLU A 100 11.38 -9.17 -1.99
CA GLU A 100 12.08 -9.07 -3.25
C GLU A 100 12.57 -7.64 -3.44
N VAL A 101 13.67 -7.46 -4.17
CA VAL A 101 14.17 -6.14 -4.57
C VAL A 101 14.21 -6.11 -6.08
N ASP A 102 13.52 -5.13 -6.67
CA ASP A 102 13.41 -4.99 -8.11
C ASP A 102 13.50 -3.52 -8.54
N ASP A 103 13.70 -3.30 -9.84
CA ASP A 103 13.71 -1.99 -10.48
C ASP A 103 12.29 -1.55 -10.82
N ILE A 104 11.61 -1.00 -9.82
CA ILE A 104 10.25 -0.48 -9.96
C ILE A 104 10.29 0.98 -10.46
N GLU A 105 9.64 1.25 -11.60
CA GLU A 105 9.68 2.56 -12.27
C GLU A 105 9.16 3.72 -11.42
N ASP A 106 8.10 3.49 -10.64
CA ASP A 106 7.47 4.51 -9.81
C ASP A 106 8.24 4.77 -8.49
N GLY A 107 9.18 3.89 -8.13
CA GLY A 107 10.01 4.01 -6.93
C GLY A 107 9.28 3.70 -5.62
N HIS A 108 8.12 3.02 -5.67
CA HIS A 108 7.34 2.63 -4.49
C HIS A 108 7.31 1.12 -4.28
N ALA A 109 7.15 0.71 -3.02
CA ALA A 109 6.99 -0.70 -2.70
C ALA A 109 5.65 -1.21 -3.22
N ILE A 110 5.66 -2.42 -3.78
CA ILE A 110 4.48 -3.10 -4.31
C ILE A 110 4.28 -4.37 -3.50
N ILE A 111 3.03 -4.76 -3.29
CA ILE A 111 2.69 -6.01 -2.63
C ILE A 111 1.91 -6.89 -3.60
N ASP A 112 2.28 -8.16 -3.69
CA ASP A 112 1.49 -9.21 -4.31
C ASP A 112 0.85 -10.06 -3.20
N PRO A 113 -0.44 -9.87 -2.89
CA PRO A 113 -1.13 -10.65 -1.87
C PRO A 113 -1.33 -12.13 -2.22
N GLN A 114 -1.31 -12.48 -3.51
CA GLN A 114 -1.51 -13.85 -3.98
C GLN A 114 -0.23 -14.67 -3.77
N LEU A 115 0.91 -14.10 -4.15
CA LEU A 115 2.22 -14.72 -3.95
C LEU A 115 2.80 -14.44 -2.55
N ARG A 116 2.21 -13.52 -1.79
CA ARG A 116 2.71 -13.04 -0.49
C ARG A 116 4.13 -12.49 -0.59
N ILE A 117 4.36 -11.66 -1.60
CA ILE A 117 5.66 -11.02 -1.84
C ILE A 117 5.51 -9.51 -1.65
N LEU A 118 6.45 -8.92 -0.91
CA LEU A 118 6.69 -7.49 -0.89
C LEU A 118 7.88 -7.19 -1.80
N ILE A 119 7.63 -6.46 -2.89
CA ILE A 119 8.63 -6.06 -3.86
C ILE A 119 9.06 -4.63 -3.52
N LEU A 120 10.35 -4.45 -3.26
CA LEU A 120 10.93 -3.18 -2.85
C LEU A 120 11.71 -2.55 -4.01
N PRO A 121 11.53 -1.23 -4.22
CA PRO A 121 12.30 -0.53 -5.24
C PRO A 121 13.75 -0.42 -4.78
N ARG A 122 14.69 -0.87 -5.62
CA ARG A 122 16.12 -0.65 -5.37
C ARG A 122 16.49 0.82 -5.35
N GLY A 123 15.83 1.62 -6.22
CA GLY A 123 16.04 3.06 -6.36
C GLY A 123 17.40 3.43 -6.97
N THR A 124 18.20 2.45 -7.39
CA THR A 124 19.51 2.65 -8.01
C THR A 124 19.75 1.57 -9.06
N PRO A 125 20.61 1.79 -10.08
CA PRO A 125 20.84 0.81 -11.14
C PRO A 125 21.54 -0.50 -10.71
N SER A 126 22.00 -0.60 -9.47
CA SER A 126 22.65 -1.82 -8.96
C SER A 126 22.79 -1.78 -7.45
N VAL A 127 22.85 -2.94 -6.82
CA VAL A 127 23.09 -3.06 -5.37
C VAL A 127 24.42 -2.45 -4.93
N VAL A 128 25.43 -2.43 -5.81
CA VAL A 128 26.72 -1.78 -5.55
C VAL A 128 26.60 -0.26 -5.50
N ALA A 129 25.68 0.33 -6.29
CA ALA A 129 25.39 1.76 -6.23
C ALA A 129 24.64 2.11 -4.94
N LEU A 130 23.62 1.33 -4.57
CA LEU A 130 22.95 1.42 -3.27
C LEU A 130 23.96 1.33 -2.12
N SER A 131 24.92 0.42 -2.21
CA SER A 131 26.01 0.27 -1.24
C SER A 131 26.99 1.46 -1.19
N LYS A 132 26.93 2.46 -2.08
CA LYS A 132 27.83 3.62 -2.02
C LYS A 132 27.12 4.90 -1.63
N SER A 133 25.84 4.99 -1.95
CA SER A 133 25.04 6.18 -1.70
C SER A 133 24.37 6.09 -0.33
N TYR A 134 24.80 6.96 0.57
CA TYR A 134 24.19 7.04 1.89
C TYR A 134 22.72 7.48 1.82
N HIS A 135 22.39 8.37 0.88
CA HIS A 135 21.02 8.81 0.64
C HIS A 135 20.12 7.64 0.21
N ASP A 136 20.57 6.87 -0.79
CA ASP A 136 19.73 5.81 -1.38
C ASP A 136 19.51 4.66 -0.39
N ARG A 137 20.48 4.39 0.50
CA ARG A 137 20.29 3.47 1.63
C ARG A 137 19.17 3.90 2.57
N LEU A 138 19.11 5.20 2.89
CA LEU A 138 18.06 5.72 3.78
C LEU A 138 16.71 5.72 3.08
N GLN A 139 16.67 5.96 1.77
CA GLN A 139 15.46 5.81 0.98
C GLN A 139 14.98 4.35 0.93
N PHE A 140 15.89 3.40 0.68
CA PHE A 140 15.59 1.97 0.74
C PHE A 140 15.08 1.54 2.12
N LEU A 141 15.72 1.99 3.20
CA LEU A 141 15.28 1.72 4.57
C LEU A 141 13.87 2.26 4.84
N THR A 142 13.56 3.46 4.33
CA THR A 142 12.23 4.08 4.46
C THR A 142 11.17 3.31 3.68
N ASN A 143 11.50 2.87 2.46
CA ASN A 143 10.60 2.05 1.63
C ASN A 143 10.37 0.67 2.24
N LEU A 144 11.39 0.05 2.82
CA LEU A 144 11.24 -1.19 3.59
C LEU A 144 10.32 -0.98 4.80
N ALA A 145 10.44 0.13 5.53
CA ALA A 145 9.55 0.43 6.67
C ALA A 145 8.09 0.58 6.24
N ARG A 146 7.83 1.29 5.13
CA ARG A 146 6.49 1.40 4.52
C ARG A 146 5.98 0.04 4.04
N GLY A 147 6.82 -0.73 3.37
CA GLY A 147 6.47 -2.04 2.85
C GLY A 147 6.13 -3.05 3.95
N LEU A 148 6.87 -3.07 5.07
CA LEU A 148 6.48 -3.86 6.24
C LEU A 148 5.08 -3.47 6.73
N ARG A 149 4.74 -2.18 6.71
CA ARG A 149 3.39 -1.75 7.05
C ARG A 149 2.33 -2.21 6.03
N MET A 150 2.66 -2.25 4.73
CA MET A 150 1.78 -2.83 3.70
C MET A 150 1.50 -4.31 3.97
N VAL A 151 2.54 -5.08 4.30
CA VAL A 151 2.42 -6.50 4.68
C VAL A 151 1.47 -6.65 5.87
N TRP A 152 1.66 -5.83 6.90
CA TRP A 152 0.76 -5.83 8.06
C TRP A 152 -0.69 -5.50 7.69
N GLN A 153 -0.90 -4.51 6.83
CA GLN A 153 -2.23 -4.14 6.33
C GLN A 153 -2.88 -5.32 5.60
N ASP A 154 -2.17 -6.00 4.69
CA ASP A 154 -2.71 -7.15 3.96
C ASP A 154 -3.07 -8.32 4.89
N MET A 155 -2.19 -8.64 5.86
CA MET A 155 -2.46 -9.66 6.89
C MET A 155 -3.72 -9.36 7.70
N ASN A 156 -4.12 -8.09 7.81
CA ASN A 156 -5.33 -7.64 8.49
C ASN A 156 -6.51 -7.39 7.54
N GLY A 157 -6.42 -7.83 6.28
CA GLY A 157 -7.49 -7.73 5.29
C GLY A 157 -7.65 -6.34 4.65
N VAL A 158 -6.68 -5.45 4.82
CA VAL A 158 -6.69 -4.10 4.25
C VAL A 158 -6.06 -4.18 2.86
N ARG A 159 -6.91 -4.45 1.87
CA ARG A 159 -6.52 -4.64 0.46
C ARG A 159 -7.09 -3.53 -0.41
N THR A 160 -6.52 -3.34 -1.59
CA THR A 160 -7.11 -2.46 -2.61
C THR A 160 -8.55 -2.89 -2.88
N ARG A 161 -9.48 -1.93 -2.87
CA ARG A 161 -10.92 -2.16 -2.98
C ARG A 161 -11.47 -1.49 -4.23
N ILE A 162 -11.69 -2.30 -5.28
CA ILE A 162 -12.25 -1.84 -6.56
C ILE A 162 -13.78 -1.68 -6.51
N ASP A 163 -14.43 -2.19 -5.47
CA ASP A 163 -15.88 -2.14 -5.28
C ASP A 163 -16.38 -0.79 -4.72
N LEU A 164 -15.46 0.07 -4.28
CA LEU A 164 -15.75 1.39 -3.73
C LEU A 164 -16.15 2.39 -4.83
N THR A 165 -16.91 3.43 -4.43
CA THR A 165 -17.10 4.62 -5.27
C THR A 165 -15.74 5.28 -5.60
N ALA A 166 -15.63 5.95 -6.73
CA ALA A 166 -14.41 6.65 -7.14
C ALA A 166 -13.87 7.59 -6.05
N ASP A 167 -14.74 8.38 -5.41
CA ASP A 167 -14.39 9.26 -4.30
C ASP A 167 -13.83 8.48 -3.08
N ASP A 168 -14.44 7.33 -2.76
CA ASP A 168 -13.98 6.50 -1.66
C ASP A 168 -12.71 5.71 -2.00
N GLN A 169 -12.43 5.39 -3.27
CA GLN A 169 -11.15 4.81 -3.68
C GLN A 169 -10.00 5.79 -3.45
N ILE A 170 -10.17 7.05 -3.87
CA ILE A 170 -9.18 8.12 -3.63
C ILE A 170 -9.00 8.33 -2.13
N PHE A 171 -10.10 8.44 -1.38
CA PHE A 171 -10.02 8.62 0.07
C PHE A 171 -9.34 7.42 0.75
N PHE A 172 -9.63 6.19 0.33
CA PHE A 172 -9.00 4.99 0.88
C PHE A 172 -7.49 4.97 0.66
N GLU A 173 -7.03 5.31 -0.54
CA GLU A 173 -5.61 5.33 -0.84
C GLU A 173 -4.88 6.44 -0.08
N ARG A 174 -5.51 7.61 0.14
CA ARG A 174 -4.99 8.62 1.07
C ARG A 174 -4.81 8.06 2.48
N LEU A 175 -5.83 7.37 3.01
CA LEU A 175 -5.77 6.76 4.35
C LEU A 175 -4.62 5.74 4.44
N ARG A 176 -4.47 4.87 3.42
CA ARG A 176 -3.40 3.87 3.37
C ARG A 176 -2.03 4.53 3.29
N ARG A 177 -1.86 5.52 2.42
CA ARG A 177 -0.60 6.24 2.22
C ARG A 177 -0.16 6.98 3.48
N ALA A 178 -1.09 7.68 4.13
CA ALA A 178 -0.86 8.34 5.40
C ALA A 178 -0.39 7.35 6.47
N ASP A 179 -1.13 6.25 6.65
CA ASP A 179 -0.81 5.21 7.64
C ASP A 179 0.58 4.60 7.41
N MET A 180 0.93 4.29 6.15
CA MET A 180 2.26 3.82 5.79
C MET A 180 3.37 4.82 6.17
N ASP A 181 3.19 6.11 5.87
CA ASP A 181 4.17 7.15 6.21
C ASP A 181 4.32 7.35 7.72
N ILE A 182 3.22 7.33 8.46
CA ILE A 182 3.23 7.57 9.91
C ILE A 182 3.85 6.39 10.64
N MET A 183 3.56 5.15 10.20
CA MET A 183 4.20 3.97 10.77
C MET A 183 5.70 3.94 10.43
N ALA A 184 6.09 4.31 9.21
CA ALA A 184 7.50 4.46 8.86
C ALA A 184 8.18 5.54 9.72
N LEU A 185 7.58 6.73 9.86
CA LEU A 185 8.05 7.78 10.77
C LEU A 185 8.20 7.27 12.20
N ARG A 186 7.23 6.48 12.68
CA ARG A 186 7.27 5.94 14.04
C ARG A 186 8.41 4.93 14.22
N MET A 187 8.63 4.04 13.26
CA MET A 187 9.79 3.14 13.29
C MET A 187 11.10 3.93 13.32
N ILE A 188 11.24 4.94 12.48
CA ILE A 188 12.43 5.80 12.43
C ILE A 188 12.61 6.63 13.72
N TRP A 189 11.52 7.05 14.37
CA TRP A 189 11.56 7.70 15.67
C TRP A 189 12.08 6.80 16.77
N ASP A 190 11.62 5.54 16.82
CA ASP A 190 12.16 4.56 17.75
C ASP A 190 13.67 4.38 17.50
N LEU A 191 14.11 4.28 16.24
CA LEU A 191 15.53 4.18 15.89
C LEU A 191 16.36 5.38 16.35
N ARG A 192 15.80 6.60 16.29
CA ARG A 192 16.44 7.80 16.85
C ARG A 192 16.72 7.63 18.34
N ASN A 193 15.78 7.05 19.09
CA ASN A 193 15.95 6.81 20.53
C ASN A 193 17.01 5.73 20.81
N GLU A 194 17.22 4.80 19.87
CA GLU A 194 18.29 3.80 19.88
C GLU A 194 19.64 4.34 19.35
N GLY A 195 19.75 5.65 19.08
CA GLY A 195 20.99 6.30 18.65
C GLY A 195 21.16 6.44 17.13
N TYR A 196 20.28 5.86 16.31
CA TYR A 196 20.29 6.04 14.86
C TYR A 196 19.65 7.40 14.49
N SER A 197 20.39 8.49 14.72
CA SER A 197 19.86 9.85 14.55
C SER A 197 19.68 10.26 13.08
N THR A 198 20.47 9.67 12.17
CA THR A 198 20.53 10.12 10.78
C THR A 198 19.29 9.79 9.95
N PRO A 199 18.69 8.58 10.03
CA PRO A 199 17.42 8.28 9.37
C PRO A 199 16.33 9.31 9.72
N TRP A 200 16.24 9.74 10.97
CA TRP A 200 15.28 10.78 11.38
C TRP A 200 15.55 12.13 10.72
N ARG A 201 16.82 12.57 10.65
CA ARG A 201 17.20 13.79 9.93
C ARG A 201 16.84 13.71 8.45
N ASN A 202 16.99 12.54 7.85
CA ASN A 202 16.59 12.31 6.46
C ASN A 202 15.08 12.44 6.27
N MET A 203 14.27 11.92 7.20
CA MET A 203 12.81 12.09 7.16
C MET A 203 12.39 13.56 7.26
N ILE A 204 13.05 14.35 8.12
CA ILE A 204 12.81 15.80 8.23
C ILE A 204 13.17 16.54 6.92
N ALA A 205 14.22 16.09 6.23
CA ALA A 205 14.68 16.72 5.00
C ALA A 205 13.91 16.28 3.74
N GLY A 206 13.07 15.24 3.85
CA GLY A 206 12.31 14.67 2.72
C GLY A 206 10.90 15.24 2.59
N ASP A 207 10.10 14.58 1.74
CA ASP A 207 8.77 15.08 1.32
C ASP A 207 7.73 15.16 2.46
N ILE A 208 7.93 14.37 3.51
CA ILE A 208 7.10 14.35 4.72
C ILE A 208 7.74 15.13 5.88
N GLY A 209 8.68 16.02 5.57
CA GLY A 209 9.45 16.78 6.56
C GLY A 209 8.58 17.58 7.53
N ASP A 210 7.56 18.29 7.02
CA ASP A 210 6.62 19.05 7.86
C ASP A 210 5.85 18.14 8.83
N VAL A 211 5.41 16.98 8.35
CA VAL A 211 4.75 15.95 9.16
C VAL A 211 5.70 15.40 10.22
N ALA A 212 6.97 15.15 9.87
CA ALA A 212 7.99 14.67 10.79
C ALA A 212 8.29 15.69 11.91
N VAL A 213 8.38 16.98 11.57
CA VAL A 213 8.56 18.07 12.54
C VAL A 213 7.37 18.18 13.49
N ALA A 214 6.15 18.09 12.97
CA ALA A 214 4.94 18.07 13.80
C ALA A 214 4.89 16.83 14.71
N ALA A 215 5.23 15.65 14.17
CA ALA A 215 5.32 14.40 14.93
C ALA A 215 6.30 14.49 16.11
N ASN A 216 7.45 15.15 15.93
CA ASN A 216 8.40 15.40 17.03
C ASN A 216 7.71 16.09 18.21
N HIS A 217 6.85 17.08 17.93
CA HIS A 217 6.13 17.82 18.96
C HIS A 217 5.10 16.93 19.68
N PHE A 218 4.28 16.21 18.92
CA PHE A 218 3.23 15.36 19.49
C PHE A 218 3.81 14.20 20.31
N TRP A 219 4.86 13.55 19.82
CA TRP A 219 5.42 12.34 20.44
C TRP A 219 6.34 12.63 21.63
N GLU A 220 6.82 13.87 21.79
CA GLU A 220 7.48 14.30 23.03
C GLU A 220 6.48 14.62 24.16
N GLN A 221 5.22 14.95 23.82
CA GLN A 221 4.21 15.40 24.76
C GLN A 221 3.17 14.33 25.13
N GLU A 222 2.87 13.43 24.20
CA GLU A 222 1.83 12.42 24.36
C GLU A 222 2.42 11.00 24.35
N GLU A 223 1.90 10.14 25.22
CA GLU A 223 2.24 8.72 25.20
C GLU A 223 1.65 8.02 23.96
N PHE A 224 2.37 7.04 23.43
CA PHE A 224 1.87 6.20 22.35
C PHE A 224 0.60 5.44 22.80
N PRO A 225 -0.47 5.34 21.98
CA PRO A 225 -0.57 5.73 20.57
C PRO A 225 -1.20 7.11 20.33
N ALA A 226 -1.43 7.94 21.35
CA ALA A 226 -2.25 9.15 21.25
C ALA A 226 -1.74 10.09 20.15
N GLY A 227 -0.46 10.48 20.18
CA GLY A 227 0.11 11.42 19.21
C GLY A 227 0.16 10.91 17.75
N LEU A 228 -0.14 9.63 17.48
CA LEU A 228 -0.21 9.12 16.10
C LEU A 228 -1.41 9.70 15.34
N ALA A 229 -2.54 9.88 16.02
CA ALA A 229 -3.75 10.40 15.37
C ALA A 229 -3.55 11.86 14.91
N GLN A 230 -2.84 12.67 15.70
CA GLN A 230 -2.52 14.06 15.37
C GLN A 230 -1.50 14.14 14.24
N THR A 231 -0.49 13.25 14.23
CA THR A 231 0.42 13.11 13.09
C THR A 231 -0.34 12.72 11.82
N PHE A 232 -1.31 11.81 11.93
CA PHE A 232 -2.18 11.42 10.82
C PHE A 232 -2.98 12.58 10.26
N LEU A 233 -3.64 13.34 11.13
CA LEU A 233 -4.40 14.52 10.71
C LEU A 233 -3.50 15.59 10.09
N THR A 234 -2.25 15.69 10.54
CA THR A 234 -1.26 16.61 9.94
C THR A 234 -0.91 16.16 8.52
N TRP A 235 -0.66 14.87 8.30
CA TRP A 235 -0.44 14.32 6.95
C TRP A 235 -1.65 14.58 6.05
N MET A 236 -2.86 14.32 6.54
CA MET A 236 -4.11 14.54 5.81
C MET A 236 -4.42 16.02 5.54
N GLY A 237 -3.69 16.95 6.16
CA GLY A 237 -3.77 18.39 5.91
C GLY A 237 -2.67 18.94 5.00
N CYS A 238 -1.77 18.08 4.48
CA CYS A 238 -0.70 18.49 3.60
C CYS A 238 -1.12 18.39 2.11
N ASP A 239 -1.48 19.51 1.51
CA ASP A 239 -1.96 19.57 0.11
C ASP A 239 -1.01 18.91 -0.90
N HIS A 240 0.31 19.04 -0.74
CA HIS A 240 1.27 18.44 -1.66
C HIS A 240 1.32 16.92 -1.55
N LEU A 241 1.12 16.36 -0.36
CA LEU A 241 1.05 14.91 -0.14
C LEU A 241 -0.26 14.35 -0.69
N LEU A 242 -1.36 15.05 -0.47
CA LEU A 242 -2.66 14.70 -1.05
C LEU A 242 -2.59 14.74 -2.58
N ALA A 243 -2.06 15.81 -3.17
CA ALA A 243 -1.94 15.95 -4.62
C ALA A 243 -1.10 14.84 -5.25
N ALA A 244 0.03 14.48 -4.64
CA ALA A 244 0.87 13.38 -5.12
C ALA A 244 0.19 12.01 -4.99
N CYS A 245 -0.51 11.76 -3.88
CA CYS A 245 -1.27 10.53 -3.66
C CYS A 245 -2.41 10.39 -4.66
N ASP A 246 -3.22 11.44 -4.80
CA ASP A 246 -4.37 11.50 -5.69
C ASP A 246 -3.96 11.31 -7.14
N ASN A 247 -2.90 11.98 -7.59
CA ASN A 247 -2.42 11.88 -8.96
C ASN A 247 -2.12 10.41 -9.32
N ARG A 248 -1.40 9.70 -8.46
CA ARG A 248 -1.13 8.27 -8.66
C ARG A 248 -2.39 7.42 -8.63
N THR A 249 -3.28 7.67 -7.66
CA THR A 249 -4.52 6.90 -7.56
C THR A 249 -5.38 7.09 -8.81
N LEU A 250 -5.40 8.29 -9.38
CA LEU A 250 -6.12 8.60 -10.62
C LEU A 250 -5.48 7.93 -11.83
N ASP A 251 -4.14 7.90 -11.94
CA ASP A 251 -3.44 7.18 -13.01
C ASP A 251 -3.71 5.66 -12.97
N ASP A 252 -3.77 5.07 -11.76
CA ASP A 252 -4.17 3.68 -11.55
C ASP A 252 -5.64 3.44 -11.90
N MET A 253 -6.53 4.37 -11.50
CA MET A 253 -7.95 4.31 -11.86
C MET A 253 -8.16 4.37 -13.37
N ASP A 254 -7.42 5.22 -14.11
CA ASP A 254 -7.50 5.31 -15.56
C ASP A 254 -7.05 3.99 -16.23
N SER A 255 -5.94 3.42 -15.75
CA SER A 255 -5.45 2.11 -16.20
C SER A 255 -6.47 0.98 -15.96
N ARG A 256 -7.21 1.03 -14.85
CA ARG A 256 -8.30 0.07 -14.55
C ARG A 256 -9.57 0.36 -15.34
N LEU A 257 -9.89 1.62 -15.60
CA LEU A 257 -11.06 2.03 -16.40
C LEU A 257 -11.00 1.45 -17.81
N GLN A 258 -9.80 1.39 -18.40
CA GLN A 258 -9.54 0.76 -19.69
C GLN A 258 -9.92 -0.73 -19.72
N ARG A 259 -9.91 -1.41 -18.56
CA ARG A 259 -10.30 -2.82 -18.42
C ARG A 259 -11.79 -2.96 -18.13
N SER A 260 -12.31 -2.19 -17.17
CA SER A 260 -13.68 -2.30 -16.69
C SER A 260 -14.12 -1.07 -15.90
N VAL A 261 -15.29 -0.52 -16.23
CA VAL A 261 -15.91 0.57 -15.46
C VAL A 261 -16.25 0.15 -14.04
N ASN A 262 -16.60 -1.12 -13.82
CA ASN A 262 -16.93 -1.61 -12.48
C ASN A 262 -15.72 -1.62 -11.54
N ASP A 263 -14.50 -1.51 -12.08
CA ASP A 263 -13.28 -1.51 -11.28
C ASP A 263 -12.97 -0.12 -10.70
N VAL A 264 -13.69 0.92 -11.17
CA VAL A 264 -13.47 2.34 -10.83
C VAL A 264 -14.73 2.98 -10.26
N CYS A 265 -15.89 2.61 -10.79
CA CYS A 265 -17.19 3.20 -10.46
C CYS A 265 -18.07 2.19 -9.69
N GLY A 266 -17.52 1.67 -8.59
CA GLY A 266 -18.22 0.81 -7.65
C GLY A 266 -19.31 1.52 -6.85
N ILE A 267 -20.05 0.77 -6.04
CA ILE A 267 -21.21 1.26 -5.26
C ILE A 267 -20.98 1.21 -3.74
N ALA A 268 -19.93 0.53 -3.28
CA ALA A 268 -19.63 0.43 -1.87
C ALA A 268 -19.06 1.75 -1.36
N MET A 269 -19.31 2.02 -0.07
CA MET A 269 -18.74 3.17 0.61
C MET A 269 -17.82 2.72 1.74
N LEU A 270 -16.82 3.55 2.06
CA LEU A 270 -15.96 3.32 3.22
C LEU A 270 -16.72 3.49 4.52
N MET A 271 -16.52 2.54 5.44
CA MET A 271 -17.14 2.50 6.75
C MET A 271 -16.10 2.69 7.85
N GLY A 272 -16.55 3.02 9.07
CA GLY A 272 -15.65 3.21 10.21
C GLY A 272 -14.80 1.98 10.51
N ASP A 273 -15.32 0.78 10.29
CA ASP A 273 -14.60 -0.48 10.47
C ASP A 273 -13.41 -0.62 9.50
N ASP A 274 -13.53 -0.11 8.26
CA ASP A 274 -12.42 -0.10 7.31
C ASP A 274 -11.25 0.74 7.85
N ILE A 275 -11.55 1.91 8.43
CA ILE A 275 -10.56 2.81 9.03
C ILE A 275 -9.95 2.18 10.30
N LEU A 276 -10.76 1.52 11.12
CA LEU A 276 -10.29 0.82 12.31
C LEU A 276 -9.30 -0.30 11.95
N ASN A 277 -9.63 -1.10 10.94
CA ASN A 277 -8.79 -2.19 10.44
C ASN A 277 -7.48 -1.65 9.85
N LEU A 278 -7.55 -0.58 9.06
CA LEU A 278 -6.39 0.09 8.47
C LEU A 278 -5.41 0.58 9.53
N ALA A 279 -5.90 1.24 10.58
CA ALA A 279 -5.06 1.82 11.63
C ALA A 279 -4.71 0.85 12.78
N ARG A 280 -4.92 -0.47 12.58
CA ARG A 280 -4.66 -1.47 13.60
C ARG A 280 -3.16 -1.61 13.90
N LEU A 281 -2.81 -1.69 15.18
CA LEU A 281 -1.43 -1.86 15.65
C LEU A 281 -1.14 -3.34 15.99
N PRO A 282 0.13 -3.80 15.92
CA PRO A 282 0.49 -5.16 16.30
C PRO A 282 0.17 -5.53 17.75
N GLU A 283 0.35 -4.59 18.68
CA GLU A 283 0.03 -4.78 20.09
C GLU A 283 -1.49 -4.78 20.37
N GLY A 284 -2.30 -4.58 19.33
CA GLY A 284 -3.75 -4.46 19.41
C GLY A 284 -4.24 -3.01 19.43
N GLY A 285 -5.55 -2.85 19.28
CA GLY A 285 -6.19 -1.54 19.14
C GLY A 285 -5.95 -0.89 17.79
N SER A 286 -6.54 0.30 17.61
CA SER A 286 -6.44 1.11 16.39
C SER A 286 -6.24 2.56 16.80
N TYR A 287 -5.16 3.20 16.32
CA TYR A 287 -4.83 4.56 16.76
C TYR A 287 -5.78 5.61 16.20
N LEU A 288 -6.52 5.28 15.13
CA LEU A 288 -7.60 6.13 14.59
C LEU A 288 -8.97 5.84 15.20
N ALA A 289 -9.09 4.97 16.21
CA ALA A 289 -10.38 4.66 16.81
C ALA A 289 -11.19 5.90 17.28
N PRO A 290 -10.58 6.95 17.86
CA PRO A 290 -11.32 8.17 18.24
C PRO A 290 -11.85 8.97 17.03
N LEU A 291 -11.26 8.79 15.85
CA LEU A 291 -11.51 9.60 14.65
C LEU A 291 -12.24 8.84 13.54
N ALA A 292 -12.29 7.51 13.59
CA ALA A 292 -12.77 6.66 12.50
C ALA A 292 -14.14 7.11 11.95
N ARG A 293 -15.12 7.34 12.84
CA ARG A 293 -16.44 7.83 12.40
C ARG A 293 -16.38 9.21 11.78
N THR A 294 -15.59 10.13 12.34
CA THR A 294 -15.47 11.51 11.84
C THR A 294 -14.83 11.51 10.45
N LEU A 295 -13.78 10.72 10.24
CA LEU A 295 -13.08 10.60 8.97
C LEU A 295 -14.01 10.15 7.82
N CYS A 296 -14.95 9.23 8.07
CA CYS A 296 -15.90 8.80 7.03
C CYS A 296 -16.80 9.93 6.51
N TYR A 297 -17.16 10.90 7.35
CA TYR A 297 -18.18 11.91 7.04
C TYR A 297 -17.63 13.33 6.89
N SER A 298 -16.37 13.58 7.25
CA SER A 298 -15.81 14.92 7.13
C SER A 298 -15.50 15.25 5.68
N THR A 299 -16.10 16.33 5.19
CA THR A 299 -15.89 16.81 3.82
C THR A 299 -14.49 17.37 3.62
N GLU A 300 -13.82 17.79 4.70
CA GLU A 300 -12.48 18.39 4.64
C GLU A 300 -11.43 17.40 4.08
N PHE A 301 -11.54 16.11 4.43
CA PHE A 301 -10.60 15.07 3.98
C PHE A 301 -10.96 14.46 2.63
N ARG A 302 -12.13 14.81 2.08
CA ARG A 302 -12.63 14.31 0.79
C ARG A 302 -12.44 15.30 -0.35
N HIS A 303 -12.11 16.55 -0.04
CA HIS A 303 -11.79 17.54 -1.07
C HIS A 303 -10.51 17.14 -1.83
N ILE A 304 -10.48 17.36 -3.14
CA ILE A 304 -9.28 17.25 -3.98
C ILE A 304 -8.67 18.65 -4.11
N PRO A 305 -7.55 18.94 -3.42
CA PRO A 305 -7.00 20.30 -3.36
C PRO A 305 -6.37 20.74 -4.69
N ASP A 306 -5.82 19.80 -5.46
CA ASP A 306 -5.18 20.09 -6.73
C ASP A 306 -6.20 20.14 -7.88
N PRO A 307 -6.29 21.25 -8.63
CA PRO A 307 -7.28 21.40 -9.70
C PRO A 307 -7.04 20.50 -10.91
N VAL A 308 -5.81 20.01 -11.13
CA VAL A 308 -5.50 19.08 -12.22
C VAL A 308 -6.05 17.71 -11.87
N ASN A 309 -5.80 17.22 -10.66
CA ASN A 309 -6.38 15.98 -10.15
C ASN A 309 -7.91 16.04 -10.10
N GLU A 310 -8.48 17.17 -9.70
CA GLU A 310 -9.93 17.36 -9.68
C GLU A 310 -10.52 17.27 -11.11
N ALA A 311 -9.85 17.85 -12.10
CA ALA A 311 -10.25 17.73 -13.50
C ALA A 311 -10.11 16.30 -14.03
N HIS A 312 -9.03 15.59 -13.66
CA HIS A 312 -8.79 14.21 -14.05
C HIS A 312 -9.88 13.27 -13.49
N LEU A 313 -10.26 13.42 -12.22
CA LEU A 313 -11.38 12.67 -11.66
C LEU A 313 -12.69 12.95 -12.40
N ARG A 314 -12.99 14.21 -12.72
CA ARG A 314 -14.21 14.54 -13.47
C ARG A 314 -14.24 13.84 -14.82
N GLN A 315 -13.11 13.76 -15.52
CA GLN A 315 -13.02 13.03 -16.78
C GLN A 315 -13.32 11.54 -16.60
N ILE A 316 -12.70 10.88 -15.61
CA ILE A 316 -12.97 9.46 -15.28
C ILE A 316 -14.47 9.23 -15.01
N LEU A 317 -15.10 10.13 -14.23
CA LEU A 317 -16.52 10.03 -13.90
C LEU A 317 -17.43 10.25 -15.12
N GLU A 318 -17.08 11.19 -16.00
CA GLU A 318 -17.79 11.42 -17.26
C GLU A 318 -17.71 10.18 -18.15
N GLU A 319 -16.53 9.59 -18.33
CA GLU A 319 -16.32 8.36 -19.11
C GLU A 319 -17.09 7.16 -18.53
N CYS A 320 -17.06 6.96 -17.20
CA CYS A 320 -17.90 5.96 -16.53
C CYS A 320 -19.38 6.17 -16.88
N SER A 321 -19.86 7.41 -16.84
CA SER A 321 -21.28 7.71 -17.08
C SER A 321 -21.71 7.40 -18.52
N GLU A 322 -20.85 7.67 -19.50
CA GLU A 322 -21.11 7.37 -20.91
C GLU A 322 -21.16 5.86 -21.18
N ILE A 323 -20.32 5.08 -20.49
CA ILE A 323 -20.25 3.62 -20.66
C ILE A 323 -21.40 2.92 -19.91
N MET A 324 -21.76 3.37 -18.70
CA MET A 324 -22.84 2.78 -17.89
C MET A 324 -24.23 3.11 -18.44
N ALA A 325 -24.39 4.29 -19.02
CA ALA A 325 -25.57 4.70 -19.75
C ALA A 325 -25.19 4.89 -21.22
N PRO A 326 -25.04 3.81 -22.02
CA PRO A 326 -24.93 3.93 -23.46
C PRO A 326 -26.30 4.39 -23.95
N SER A 327 -26.57 5.68 -23.83
CA SER A 327 -27.76 6.31 -24.34
C SER A 327 -27.52 6.50 -25.84
N LEU A 328 -27.61 5.40 -26.59
CA LEU A 328 -28.13 5.48 -27.93
C LEU A 328 -29.59 5.94 -27.78
N VAL A 329 -29.77 7.26 -27.61
CA VAL A 329 -31.09 7.88 -27.67
C VAL A 329 -31.48 7.85 -29.13
N PHE A 330 -32.18 6.79 -29.52
CA PHE A 330 -32.80 6.74 -30.82
C PHE A 330 -33.92 7.78 -30.84
N ARG A 331 -33.80 8.76 -31.74
CA ARG A 331 -34.93 9.64 -32.06
C ARG A 331 -36.07 8.88 -32.76
N ASP A 332 -35.75 7.72 -33.32
CA ASP A 332 -36.66 6.86 -34.05
C ASP A 332 -36.78 5.50 -33.34
N SER A 333 -37.93 5.27 -32.71
CA SER A 333 -38.25 4.01 -32.00
C SER A 333 -38.22 2.78 -32.90
N GLU A 334 -38.38 2.93 -34.23
CA GLU A 334 -38.23 1.80 -35.16
C GLU A 334 -36.76 1.43 -35.37
N LEU A 335 -35.86 2.41 -35.34
CA LEU A 335 -34.43 2.17 -35.45
C LEU A 335 -33.90 1.51 -34.18
N GLU A 336 -34.38 1.95 -33.01
CA GLU A 336 -34.09 1.31 -31.72
C GLU A 336 -34.48 -0.17 -31.72
N ARG A 337 -35.70 -0.48 -32.16
CA ARG A 337 -36.20 -1.87 -32.26
C ARG A 337 -35.43 -2.75 -33.23
N LYS A 338 -34.81 -2.17 -34.27
CA LYS A 338 -33.99 -2.92 -35.24
C LYS A 338 -32.61 -3.24 -34.68
N ILE A 339 -32.05 -2.37 -33.84
CA ILE A 339 -30.71 -2.55 -33.26
C ILE A 339 -30.77 -3.34 -31.95
N PHE A 340 -31.83 -3.16 -31.14
CA PHE A 340 -32.02 -3.83 -29.85
C PHE A 340 -33.40 -4.52 -29.75
N PRO A 341 -33.62 -5.64 -30.48
CA PRO A 341 -34.93 -6.27 -30.58
C PRO A 341 -35.45 -6.91 -29.28
N GLU A 342 -34.58 -7.22 -28.32
CA GLU A 342 -34.94 -7.88 -27.04
C GLU A 342 -35.13 -6.91 -25.86
N ARG A 343 -34.88 -5.62 -26.04
CA ARG A 343 -35.04 -4.63 -24.97
C ARG A 343 -36.54 -4.35 -24.78
N ILE A 344 -37.12 -4.90 -23.71
CA ILE A 344 -38.51 -4.60 -23.33
C ILE A 344 -38.56 -3.15 -22.89
N ILE A 345 -39.19 -2.31 -23.70
CA ILE A 345 -39.48 -0.92 -23.35
C ILE A 345 -40.66 -0.98 -22.37
N ASP A 346 -40.40 -0.85 -21.07
CA ASP A 346 -41.43 -0.53 -20.09
C ASP A 346 -41.85 0.93 -20.30
N THR A 347 -42.72 1.17 -21.27
CA THR A 347 -43.42 2.46 -21.43
C THR A 347 -44.51 2.58 -20.38
N LEU A 348 -44.13 2.82 -19.11
CA LEU A 348 -45.01 3.42 -18.11
C LEU A 348 -44.19 4.19 -17.05
N ALA A 349 -43.94 5.48 -17.33
CA ALA A 349 -44.02 6.59 -16.38
C ALA A 349 -44.18 7.91 -17.15
#